data_AF-A0A3Q4EIE8-F1
#
_entry.id   AF-A0A3Q4EIE8-F1
#
_cell.length_a   1.000
_cell.length_b   1.000
_cell.length_c   1.000
_cell.angle_alpha   90.00
_cell.angle_beta   90.00
_cell.angle_gamma   90.00
#
_symmetry.space_group_name_H-M   'P 1'
#
loop_
_entity.id
_entity.type
_entity.pdbx_description
1 polymer ?
#
loop_
_entity_poly.entity_id
_entity_poly.type
_entity_poly.pdbx_seq_one_letter_code
_entity_poly.pdbx_strand_id
1 'polypeptide(L)'
;MAAIYGEEWCVIDENAKIFCIRVTDFMDDPKWTLCLQVMLPSEYPGTAPPSYQLNAPWLKGQERADLSNSLEEIYVHNMGESILYQWVEKIRDALIQKSQITEP
;
A
#
# COMPACT_ATOMS: atom_id res chain seq x y z
N MET A 1 -16.29 -3.65 -9.53
CA MET A 1 -15.34 -3.16 -8.50
C MET A 1 -14.71 -1.80 -8.79
N ALA A 2 -14.70 -1.28 -10.03
CA ALA A 2 -14.15 0.04 -10.35
C ALA A 2 -14.98 1.26 -9.85
N ALA A 3 -16.19 1.05 -9.33
CA ALA A 3 -17.13 2.14 -9.02
C ALA A 3 -16.88 2.84 -7.66
N ILE A 4 -16.00 2.33 -6.81
CA ILE A 4 -15.78 2.86 -5.44
C ILE A 4 -14.42 3.59 -5.32
N TYR A 5 -13.47 3.34 -6.22
CA TYR A 5 -12.11 3.90 -6.19
C TYR A 5 -11.69 4.49 -7.53
N GLY A 6 -12.62 5.15 -8.24
CA GLY A 6 -12.49 5.52 -9.66
C GLY A 6 -11.25 6.34 -10.04
N GLU A 7 -10.52 6.92 -9.08
CA GLU A 7 -9.34 7.74 -9.31
C GLU A 7 -8.10 7.30 -8.49
N GLU A 8 -8.27 6.48 -7.44
CA GLU A 8 -7.18 6.04 -6.55
C GLU A 8 -6.57 4.68 -6.95
N TRP A 9 -7.33 3.87 -7.70
CA TRP A 9 -6.90 2.55 -8.15
C TRP A 9 -6.48 2.59 -9.62
N CYS A 10 -5.17 2.68 -9.87
CA CYS A 10 -4.64 2.62 -11.24
C CYS A 10 -4.30 1.15 -11.54
N VAL A 11 -5.09 0.52 -12.41
CA VAL A 11 -4.73 -0.79 -12.95
C VAL A 11 -3.63 -0.57 -13.98
N ILE A 12 -2.40 -0.98 -13.61
CA ILE A 12 -1.24 -0.81 -14.48
C ILE A 12 -1.29 -1.87 -15.58
N ASP A 13 -1.63 -3.10 -15.22
CA ASP A 13 -1.68 -4.21 -16.16
C ASP A 13 -2.70 -5.26 -15.72
N GLU A 14 -3.79 -5.39 -16.49
CA GLU A 14 -4.87 -6.34 -16.20
C GLU A 14 -4.41 -7.80 -16.38
N ASN A 15 -3.48 -8.02 -17.32
CA ASN A 15 -3.01 -9.35 -17.70
C ASN A 15 -1.93 -9.87 -16.74
N ALA A 16 -1.04 -8.99 -16.29
CA ALA A 16 -0.06 -9.31 -15.25
C ALA A 16 -0.59 -9.13 -13.81
N LYS A 17 -1.88 -8.77 -13.64
CA LYS A 17 -2.52 -8.50 -12.34
C LYS A 17 -1.70 -7.53 -11.48
N ILE A 18 -1.22 -6.46 -12.10
CA ILE A 18 -0.44 -5.40 -11.46
C ILE A 18 -1.36 -4.23 -11.14
N PHE A 19 -1.42 -3.89 -9.87
CA PHE A 19 -2.24 -2.80 -9.36
C PHE A 19 -1.35 -1.76 -8.69
N CYS A 20 -1.59 -0.49 -8.97
CA CYS A 20 -0.96 0.61 -8.26
C CYS A 20 -2.02 1.37 -7.47
N ILE A 21 -1.83 1.42 -6.16
CA ILE A 21 -2.71 2.08 -5.21
C ILE A 21 -1.97 3.29 -4.68
N ARG A 22 -2.52 4.49 -4.95
CA ARG A 22 -1.95 5.72 -4.40
C ARG A 22 -2.64 6.03 -3.08
N VAL A 23 -1.85 6.12 -2.02
CA VAL A 23 -2.31 6.46 -0.67
C VAL A 23 -1.77 7.83 -0.29
N THR A 24 -2.66 8.70 0.19
CA THR A 24 -2.35 10.06 0.67
C THR A 24 -2.86 10.23 2.10
N ASP A 25 -2.41 11.28 2.80
CA ASP A 25 -2.83 11.57 4.17
C ASP A 25 -4.25 12.18 4.31
N PHE A 26 -5.05 12.23 3.23
CA PHE A 26 -6.43 12.77 3.18
C PHE A 26 -6.62 14.21 3.68
N MET A 27 -5.55 14.99 3.86
CA MET A 27 -5.65 16.42 4.12
C MET A 27 -6.00 17.17 2.82
N ASP A 28 -6.61 18.35 2.93
CA ASP A 28 -6.88 19.25 1.79
C ASP A 28 -5.60 19.54 0.96
N ASP A 29 -4.42 19.46 1.59
CA ASP A 29 -3.10 19.58 0.96
C ASP A 29 -2.20 18.42 1.43
N PRO A 30 -2.23 17.26 0.74
CA PRO A 30 -1.55 16.05 1.20
C PRO A 30 -0.03 16.22 1.09
N LYS A 31 0.64 16.39 2.23
CA LYS A 31 2.10 16.55 2.30
C LYS A 31 2.82 15.24 2.01
N TRP A 32 2.20 14.12 2.35
CA TRP A 32 2.79 12.80 2.23
C TRP A 32 1.96 11.93 1.30
N THR A 33 2.60 11.45 0.24
CA THR A 33 2.00 10.52 -0.71
C THR A 33 2.87 9.27 -0.81
N LEU A 34 2.24 8.09 -0.85
CA LEU A 34 2.88 6.81 -1.07
C LEU A 34 2.14 6.03 -2.15
N CYS A 35 2.88 5.54 -3.15
CA CYS A 35 2.34 4.61 -4.14
C CYS A 35 2.71 3.18 -3.71
N LEU A 36 1.69 2.38 -3.41
CA LEU A 36 1.81 0.95 -3.21
C LEU A 36 1.53 0.25 -4.54
N GLN A 37 2.56 -0.28 -5.16
CA GLN A 37 2.43 -1.15 -6.31
C GLN A 37 2.38 -2.59 -5.82
N VAL A 38 1.37 -3.35 -6.22
CA VAL A 38 1.22 -4.77 -5.92
C VAL A 38 1.09 -5.57 -7.20
N MET A 39 1.74 -6.72 -7.24
CA MET A 39 1.65 -7.71 -8.32
C MET A 39 1.12 -9.00 -7.71
N LEU A 40 -0.06 -9.40 -8.15
CA LEU A 40 -0.71 -10.61 -7.67
C LEU A 40 -0.37 -11.77 -8.61
N PRO A 41 0.52 -12.71 -8.23
CA PRO A 41 0.77 -13.88 -9.04
C PRO A 41 -0.49 -14.76 -9.15
N SER A 42 -0.52 -15.66 -10.12
CA SER A 42 -1.60 -16.65 -10.34
C SER A 42 -1.93 -17.47 -9.09
N GLU A 43 -0.93 -17.68 -8.24
CA GLU A 43 -0.98 -18.49 -7.01
C GLU A 43 -1.45 -17.69 -5.78
N TYR A 44 -1.57 -16.36 -5.86
CA TYR A 44 -2.16 -15.53 -4.81
C TYR A 44 -3.70 -15.62 -4.84
N PRO A 45 -4.40 -15.62 -3.69
CA PRO A 45 -3.93 -15.50 -2.30
C PRO A 45 -3.49 -16.81 -1.62
N GLY A 46 -3.48 -17.93 -2.35
CA GLY A 46 -3.38 -19.27 -1.76
C GLY A 46 -1.96 -19.73 -1.40
N THR A 47 -1.04 -19.73 -2.35
CA THR A 47 0.28 -20.41 -2.21
C THR A 47 1.48 -19.51 -2.43
N ALA A 48 1.30 -18.35 -3.06
CA ALA A 48 2.38 -17.39 -3.29
C ALA A 48 2.08 -16.02 -2.66
N PRO A 49 3.08 -15.36 -2.06
CA PRO A 49 2.94 -13.99 -1.57
C PRO A 49 2.76 -13.01 -2.74
N PRO A 50 1.96 -11.95 -2.55
CA PRO A 50 1.88 -10.87 -3.53
C PRO A 50 3.19 -10.08 -3.50
N SER A 51 3.75 -9.76 -4.67
CA SER A 51 4.92 -8.90 -4.72
C SER A 51 4.48 -7.46 -4.56
N TYR A 52 5.16 -6.69 -3.71
CA TYR A 52 4.82 -5.29 -3.48
C TYR A 52 6.03 -4.37 -3.56
N GLN A 53 5.79 -3.16 -4.01
CA GLN A 53 6.76 -2.09 -4.10
C GLN A 53 6.16 -0.82 -3.49
N LEU A 54 6.93 -0.23 -2.57
CA LEU A 54 6.61 1.04 -1.96
C LEU A 54 7.40 2.14 -2.65
N ASN A 55 6.69 3.07 -3.27
CA ASN A 55 7.25 4.19 -4.00
C ASN A 55 6.86 5.49 -3.30
N ALA A 56 7.80 6.07 -2.56
CA ALA A 56 7.63 7.36 -1.92
C ALA A 56 8.98 8.09 -1.82
N PRO A 57 9.05 9.40 -2.14
CA PRO A 57 10.31 10.15 -2.11
C PRO A 57 10.88 10.32 -0.69
N TRP A 58 10.01 10.29 0.31
CA TRP A 58 10.33 10.42 1.73
C TRP A 58 10.63 9.07 2.42
N LEU A 59 10.25 7.96 1.78
CA LEU A 59 10.35 6.62 2.34
C LEU A 59 11.76 6.05 2.11
N LYS A 60 12.70 6.40 2.99
CA LYS A 60 14.11 5.99 2.90
C LYS A 60 14.61 5.35 4.19
N GLY A 61 15.48 4.34 4.06
CA GLY A 61 16.12 3.67 5.18
C GLY A 61 15.13 2.96 6.10
N GLN A 62 14.93 3.51 7.29
CA GLN A 62 14.17 2.89 8.37
C GLN A 62 12.64 2.94 8.17
N GLU A 63 12.10 4.06 7.66
CA GLU A 63 10.66 4.19 7.37
C GLU A 63 10.19 3.13 6.37
N ARG A 64 11.02 2.90 5.33
CA ARG A 64 10.75 1.85 4.34
C ARG A 64 10.73 0.49 5.01
N ALA A 65 11.77 0.19 5.80
CA ALA A 65 11.93 -1.08 6.48
C ALA A 65 10.75 -1.36 7.42
N ASP A 66 10.35 -0.38 8.22
CA ASP A 66 9.23 -0.46 9.17
C ASP A 66 7.89 -0.73 8.47
N LEU A 67 7.59 0.06 7.41
CA LEU A 67 6.41 -0.18 6.60
C LEU A 67 6.45 -1.55 5.94
N SER A 68 7.56 -1.94 5.30
CA SER A 68 7.67 -3.27 4.70
C SER A 68 7.48 -4.38 5.74
N ASN A 69 8.05 -4.24 6.94
CA ASN A 69 7.92 -5.22 8.01
C ASN A 69 6.47 -5.34 8.49
N SER A 70 5.77 -4.20 8.65
CA SER A 70 4.34 -4.19 8.97
C SER A 70 3.49 -4.86 7.88
N LEU A 71 3.81 -4.62 6.60
CA LEU A 71 3.11 -5.25 5.47
C LEU A 71 3.32 -6.76 5.45
N GLU A 72 4.55 -7.23 5.70
CA GLU A 72 4.84 -8.66 5.80
C GLU A 72 4.12 -9.31 7.00
N GLU A 73 4.08 -8.64 8.14
CA GLU A 73 3.36 -9.14 9.32
C GLU A 73 1.86 -9.31 9.03
N ILE A 74 1.25 -8.31 8.38
CA ILE A 74 -0.15 -8.37 7.93
C ILE A 74 -0.35 -9.56 6.98
N TYR A 75 0.57 -9.79 6.05
CA TYR A 75 0.51 -10.93 5.14
C TYR A 75 0.56 -12.26 5.88
N VAL A 76 1.54 -12.45 6.77
CA VAL A 76 1.69 -13.69 7.56
C VAL A 76 0.46 -13.95 8.41
N HIS A 77 -0.12 -12.92 9.02
CA HIS A 77 -1.28 -13.06 9.88
C HIS A 77 -2.57 -13.39 9.10
N ASN A 78 -2.69 -12.88 7.87
CA ASN A 78 -3.88 -13.00 7.03
C ASN A 78 -3.59 -13.80 5.75
N MET A 79 -2.67 -14.78 5.82
CA MET A 79 -2.34 -15.65 4.70
C MET A 79 -3.59 -16.41 4.24
N GLY A 80 -3.85 -16.42 2.93
CA GLY A 80 -5.06 -17.01 2.35
C GLY A 80 -6.22 -16.03 2.18
N GLU A 81 -6.11 -14.80 2.70
CA GLU A 81 -7.13 -13.76 2.57
C GLU A 81 -6.62 -12.52 1.80
N SER A 82 -7.56 -11.61 1.47
CA SER A 82 -7.28 -10.39 0.72
C SER A 82 -6.72 -9.30 1.64
N ILE A 83 -5.40 -9.20 1.72
CA ILE A 83 -4.68 -8.24 2.59
C ILE A 83 -4.47 -6.85 2.01
N LEU A 84 -4.86 -6.63 0.75
CA LEU A 84 -4.62 -5.37 0.03
C LEU A 84 -5.21 -4.18 0.78
N TYR A 85 -6.41 -4.33 1.32
CA TYR A 85 -7.06 -3.26 2.08
C TYR A 85 -6.28 -2.94 3.36
N GLN A 86 -5.81 -3.95 4.08
CA GLN A 86 -5.03 -3.75 5.30
C GLN A 86 -3.68 -3.08 5.03
N TRP A 87 -3.03 -3.42 3.92
CA TRP A 87 -1.82 -2.72 3.47
C TRP A 87 -2.07 -1.24 3.23
N VAL A 88 -3.14 -0.92 2.51
CA VAL A 88 -3.53 0.47 2.24
C VAL A 88 -3.84 1.21 3.54
N GLU A 89 -4.62 0.62 4.44
CA GLU A 89 -4.92 1.22 5.74
C GLU A 89 -3.67 1.43 6.58
N LYS A 90 -2.76 0.45 6.65
CA LYS A 90 -1.52 0.56 7.41
C LYS A 90 -0.61 1.68 6.88
N ILE A 91 -0.50 1.79 5.56
CA ILE A 91 0.23 2.89 4.91
C ILE A 91 -0.44 4.23 5.20
N ARG A 92 -1.77 4.29 5.10
CA ARG A 92 -2.54 5.50 5.35
C ARG A 92 -2.35 5.98 6.79
N ASP A 93 -2.41 5.08 7.76
CA ASP A 93 -2.16 5.38 9.17
C ASP A 93 -0.72 5.92 9.37
N ALA A 94 0.28 5.28 8.77
CA ALA A 94 1.65 5.76 8.81
C ALA A 94 1.82 7.17 8.20
N LEU A 95 1.12 7.47 7.09
CA LEU A 95 1.09 8.79 6.46
C LEU A 95 0.46 9.85 7.39
N ILE A 96 -0.66 9.53 8.02
CA ILE A 96 -1.38 10.43 8.94
C ILE A 96 -0.52 10.71 10.18
N GLN A 97 0.02 9.66 10.82
CA GLN A 97 0.92 9.82 11.97
C GLN A 97 2.13 10.68 11.62
N LYS A 98 2.72 10.46 10.44
CA LYS A 98 3.85 11.25 9.95
C LYS A 98 3.49 12.72 9.70
N SER A 99 2.30 12.98 9.18
CA SER A 99 1.78 14.34 9.03
C SER A 99 1.65 15.04 10.37
N GLN A 100 1.04 14.37 11.36
CA GLN A 100 0.85 14.91 12.71
C GLN A 100 2.17 15.22 13.44
N ILE A 101 3.22 14.42 13.24
CA ILE A 101 4.55 14.66 13.84
C ILE A 101 5.27 15.86 13.19
N THR A 102 4.94 16.18 11.93
CA THR A 102 5.60 17.24 11.16
C THR A 102 4.98 18.62 11.40
N GLU A 103 3.86 18.70 12.11
CA GLU A 103 3.21 19.96 12.49
C GLU A 103 3.62 20.38 13.91
N PRO A 104 4.42 21.46 14.09
CA PRO A 104 4.67 22.08 15.40
C PRO A 104 3.52 22.98 15.87
#